data_AF-A0A3Q1BJ29-F1
#
_entry.id   AF-A0A3Q1BJ29-F1
#
_cell.length_a   1.000
_cell.length_b   1.000
_cell.length_c   1.000
_cell.angle_alpha   90.00
_cell.angle_beta   90.00
_cell.angle_gamma   90.00
#
_symmetry.space_group_name_H-M   'P 1'
#
loop_
_entity.id
_entity.type
_entity.pdbx_description
1 polymer ?
#
loop_
_entity_poly.entity_id
_entity_poly.type
_entity_poly.pdbx_seq_one_letter_code
_entity_poly.pdbx_strand_id
1 'polypeptide(L)' 'MHLQPGDWNTFLQRFMEGKMVFGSWYDHVNGWWKKMQTYSKLHYMFYEDLRIQDRK' A
#
# COMPACT_ATOMS: atom_id res chain seq x y z
N MET A 1 0.73 -18.17 13.66
CA MET A 1 2.15 -18.05 13.28
C MET A 1 2.57 -16.61 13.52
N HIS A 2 3.13 -16.29 14.68
CA HIS A 2 3.70 -14.96 14.91
C HIS A 2 5.08 -14.94 14.26
N LEU A 3 5.19 -14.29 13.10
CA LEU A 3 6.50 -13.88 12.61
C LEU A 3 7.06 -12.91 13.65
N GLN A 4 8.23 -13.22 14.20
CA GLN A 4 9.01 -12.20 14.91
C GLN A 4 9.13 -10.99 13.97
N PRO A 5 8.99 -9.74 14.47
CA PRO A 5 8.92 -8.55 13.61
C PRO A 5 10.12 -8.42 12.66
N GLY A 6 11.23 -9.12 12.97
CA GLY A 6 12.50 -8.97 12.26
C GLY A 6 13.10 -7.60 12.53
N ASP A 7 14.31 -7.38 12.06
CA ASP A 7 14.85 -6.02 11.97
C ASP A 7 14.27 -5.29 10.74
N TRP A 8 14.40 -3.97 10.75
CA TRP A 8 13.89 -3.10 9.69
C TRP A 8 14.45 -3.43 8.31
N ASN A 9 15.73 -3.80 8.19
CA ASN A 9 16.35 -4.05 6.89
C ASN A 9 15.77 -5.31 6.27
N THR A 10 15.61 -6.37 7.07
CA THR A 10 14.96 -7.61 6.63
C THR A 10 13.51 -7.37 6.21
N PHE A 11 12.75 -6.58 6.98
CA PHE A 11 11.39 -6.20 6.60
C PHE A 11 11.37 -5.46 5.27
N LEU A 12 12.19 -4.41 5.14
CA LEU A 12 12.25 -3.57 3.95
C LEU A 12 12.64 -4.39 2.71
N GLN A 13 13.65 -5.25 2.81
CA GLN A 13 14.05 -6.13 1.71
C GLN A 13 12.88 -7.03 1.28
N ARG A 14 12.21 -7.70 2.22
CA ARG A 14 11.07 -8.56 1.91
C ARG A 14 9.90 -7.78 1.33
N PHE A 15 9.66 -6.55 1.80
CA PHE A 15 8.66 -5.65 1.26
C PHE A 15 8.94 -5.28 -0.19
N MET A 16 10.17 -4.88 -0.50
CA MET A 16 10.61 -4.52 -1.86
C MET A 16 10.56 -5.73 -2.81
N GLU A 17 10.84 -6.93 -2.31
CA GLU A 17 10.71 -8.19 -3.06
C GLU A 17 9.26 -8.70 -3.16
N GLY A 18 8.29 -8.02 -2.53
CA GLY A 18 6.88 -8.45 -2.51
C GLY A 18 6.62 -9.72 -1.70
N LYS A 19 7.57 -10.16 -0.87
CA LYS A 19 7.48 -11.35 0.00
C LYS A 19 6.78 -11.05 1.34
N MET A 20 5.65 -10.35 1.23
CA MET A 20 4.80 -9.93 2.34
C MET A 20 3.45 -10.63 2.30
N VAL A 21 2.73 -10.58 3.42
CA VAL A 21 1.33 -11.01 3.42
C VAL A 21 0.56 -10.12 2.45
N PHE A 22 -0.22 -10.72 1.56
CA PHE A 22 -0.90 -10.08 0.42
C PHE A 22 -0.02 -9.66 -0.78
N GLY A 23 1.27 -10.03 -0.78
CA GLY A 23 2.16 -9.89 -1.93
C GLY A 23 2.77 -8.49 -2.11
N SER A 24 3.04 -8.13 -3.36
CA SER A 24 3.67 -6.86 -3.75
C SER A 24 2.75 -5.66 -3.54
N TRP A 25 3.19 -4.71 -2.72
CA TRP A 25 2.50 -3.43 -2.53
C TRP A 25 2.44 -2.62 -3.83
N TYR A 26 3.51 -2.63 -4.64
CA TYR A 26 3.57 -1.93 -5.92
C TYR A 26 2.51 -2.44 -6.90
N ASP A 27 2.34 -3.76 -7.00
CA ASP A 27 1.33 -4.35 -7.86
C ASP A 27 -0.08 -4.01 -7.39
N HIS A 28 -0.30 -4.01 -6.07
CA HIS A 28 -1.57 -3.63 -5.47
C HIS A 28 -1.95 -2.18 -5.82
N VAL A 29 -1.06 -1.21 -5.57
CA VAL A 29 -1.29 0.21 -5.83
C VAL A 29 -1.49 0.48 -7.32
N ASN A 30 -0.60 -0.05 -8.18
CA ASN A 30 -0.71 0.12 -9.62
C ASN A 30 -1.98 -0.53 -10.20
N GLY A 31 -2.40 -1.67 -9.66
CA GLY A 31 -3.64 -2.34 -10.05
C GLY A 31 -4.87 -1.49 -9.77
N TRP A 32 -4.97 -0.93 -8.55
CA TRP A 32 -6.08 -0.06 -8.19
C TRP A 32 -6.05 1.28 -8.92
N TRP A 33 -4.86 1.85 -9.16
CA TRP A 33 -4.71 3.06 -9.97
C TRP A 33 -5.27 2.87 -11.39
N LYS A 34 -4.93 1.76 -12.05
CA LYS A 34 -5.50 1.42 -13.37
C LYS A 34 -7.01 1.22 -13.30
N LYS A 35 -7.52 0.63 -12.23
CA LYS A 35 -8.96 0.40 -12.05
C LYS A 35 -9.74 1.69 -11.81
N MET A 36 -9.18 2.65 -11.07
CA MET A 36 -9.76 3.98 -10.86
C MET A 36 -10.05 4.69 -12.19
N GLN A 37 -9.17 4.55 -13.18
CA GLN A 37 -9.33 5.18 -14.49
C GLN A 37 -10.54 4.66 -15.28
N THR A 38 -11.05 3.47 -14.96
CA THR A 38 -12.14 2.82 -15.71
C THR A 38 -13.41 2.64 -14.87
N TYR A 39 -13.34 2.76 -13.55
CA TYR A 39 -14.46 2.49 -12.65
C TYR A 39 -14.88 3.75 -11.87
N SER A 40 -15.91 4.43 -12.36
CA SER A 40 -16.40 5.71 -11.82
C SER A 40 -16.96 5.67 -10.39
N LYS A 41 -17.24 4.47 -9.86
CA LYS A 41 -17.73 4.27 -8.49
C LYS A 41 -16.60 3.96 -7.49
N LEU A 42 -15.33 4.06 -7.90
CA LEU A 42 -14.19 3.94 -7.00
C LEU A 42 -13.76 5.32 -6.50
N HIS A 43 -13.72 5.50 -5.19
CA HIS A 43 -13.10 6.67 -4.58
C HIS A 43 -11.66 6.33 -4.17
N TYR A 44 -10.68 6.83 -4.92
CA TYR A 44 -9.26 6.62 -4.67
C TYR A 44 -8.69 7.83 -3.94
N MET A 45 -7.97 7.63 -2.83
CA MET A 45 -7.42 8.68 -1.99
C MET A 45 -6.00 8.35 -1.55
N PHE A 46 -5.20 9.39 -1.30
CA PHE A 46 -3.90 9.26 -0.64
C PHE A 46 -4.04 9.51 0.86
N TYR A 47 -3.24 8.82 1.65
CA TYR A 47 -3.27 8.94 3.11
C TYR A 47 -2.87 10.35 3.57
N GLU A 48 -1.91 10.95 2.87
CA GLU A 48 -1.37 12.28 3.14
C GLU A 48 -2.44 13.36 2.97
N ASP A 49 -3.34 13.22 1.99
CA ASP A 49 -4.44 14.16 1.74
C ASP A 49 -5.42 14.19 2.91
N LEU A 50 -5.71 13.03 3.52
CA LEU A 50 -6.58 12.93 4.69
C LEU A 50 -6.00 13.68 5.88
N ARG A 51 -4.69 13.56 6.10
CA ARG A 51 -3.98 14.26 7.19
C ARG A 51 -3.98 15.79 7.02
N ILE A 52 -4.03 16.27 5.77
CA ILE A 52 -4.10 17.71 5.47
C ILE A 52 -5.52 18.24 5.67
N GLN A 53 -6.54 17.45 5.37
CA GLN A 53 -7.95 17.81 5.56
C GLN A 53 -8.32 17.98 7.04
N ASP A 54 -7.77 17.14 7.93
CA ASP A 54 -8.00 17.23 9.38
C ASP A 54 -7.42 18.50 10.05
N ARG A 55 -6.57 19.28 9.34
CA ARG A 55 -5.95 20.51 9.88
C ARG A 55 -6.60 21.80 9.40
N LYS A 56 -7.72 21.73 8.70
CA LYS A 56 -8.56 22.88 8.31
C LYS A 56 -9.85 22.88 9.11
#